data_AF-A0A7X9S7E9-F1
#
_entry.id   AF-A0A7X9S7E9-F1
#
_cell.length_a   1.000
_cell.length_b   1.000
_cell.length_c   1.000
_cell.angle_alpha   90.00
_cell.angle_beta   90.00
_cell.angle_gamma   90.00
#
_symmetry.space_group_name_H-M   'P 1'
#
loop_
_entity.id
_entity.type
_entity.pdbx_description
1 polymer ?
#
loop_
_entity_poly.entity_id
_entity_poly.type
_entity_poly.pdbx_seq_one_letter_code
_entity_poly.pdbx_strand_id
1 'polypeptide(L)' 'MLFYANPWTATYIQAKGDVIADLHEDMAAEQKARATYENLIKLTDDADIKEVLKFLREREVVHYQRFGEALMDVQDHLCK' A
#
# COMPACT_ATOMS: atom_id res chain seq x y z
N MET A 1 13.67 -6.73 -29.81
CA MET A 1 13.20 -7.19 -28.48
C MET A 1 13.83 -6.25 -27.47
N LEU A 2 13.05 -5.34 -26.87
CA LEU A 2 13.59 -4.22 -26.10
C LEU A 2 13.33 -4.42 -24.60
N PHE A 3 14.39 -4.28 -23.79
CA PHE A 3 14.46 -4.47 -22.34
C PHE A 3 13.84 -3.29 -21.54
N TYR A 4 12.65 -2.80 -21.87
CA TYR A 4 12.07 -1.61 -21.20
C TYR A 4 11.18 -1.92 -20.00
N ALA A 5 11.64 -2.78 -19.10
CA ALA A 5 11.03 -2.91 -17.77
C ALA A 5 11.95 -2.26 -16.73
N ASN A 6 11.36 -1.63 -15.71
CA ASN A 6 12.11 -1.12 -14.57
C ASN A 6 12.25 -2.25 -13.54
N PRO A 7 13.47 -2.74 -13.25
CA PRO A 7 13.65 -3.73 -12.21
C PRO A 7 13.24 -3.12 -10.86
N TRP A 8 12.70 -3.97 -9.99
CA TRP A 8 12.56 -3.58 -8.60
C TRP A 8 13.91 -3.14 -8.02
N THR A 9 13.89 -2.09 -7.20
CA THR A 9 15.08 -1.55 -6.56
C THR A 9 14.72 -1.11 -5.14
N ALA A 10 15.71 -1.15 -4.25
CA ALA A 10 15.58 -0.71 -2.88
C ALA A 10 15.15 0.77 -2.76
N THR A 11 15.31 1.58 -3.81
CA THR A 11 14.84 2.98 -3.81
C THR A 11 13.32 3.12 -3.71
N TYR A 12 12.55 2.04 -3.88
CA TYR A 12 11.11 2.03 -3.65
C TYR A 12 10.73 1.91 -2.18
N ILE A 13 11.68 1.50 -1.32
CA ILE A 13 11.49 1.47 0.13
C ILE A 13 11.76 2.88 0.65
N GLN A 14 10.85 3.41 1.47
CA GLN A 14 11.10 4.60 2.27
C GLN A 14 11.13 4.18 3.74
N ALA A 15 12.14 4.65 4.45
CA ALA A 15 12.35 4.43 5.88
C ALA A 15 13.22 5.58 6.38
N LYS A 16 12.57 6.60 6.95
CA LYS A 16 13.24 7.80 7.47
C LYS A 16 13.69 7.64 8.91
N GLY A 17 13.11 6.68 9.64
CA GLY A 17 13.36 6.50 11.07
C GLY A 17 12.60 7.51 11.94
N ASP A 18 11.74 8.33 11.33
CA ASP A 18 10.73 9.13 12.02
C ASP A 18 9.41 8.37 11.91
N VAL A 19 8.93 7.87 13.05
CA VAL A 19 7.78 6.96 13.10
C VAL A 19 6.49 7.58 12.53
N ILE A 20 6.29 8.89 12.64
CA ILE A 20 5.11 9.57 12.09
C ILE A 20 5.22 9.65 10.57
N ALA A 21 6.38 10.05 10.05
CA ALA A 21 6.63 10.10 8.61
C ALA A 21 6.52 8.70 7.98
N ASP A 22 7.12 7.69 8.61
CA ASP A 22 7.12 6.31 8.13
C ASP A 22 5.69 5.74 8.08
N LEU A 23 4.86 5.95 9.11
CA LEU A 23 3.45 5.52 9.10
C LEU A 23 2.60 6.23 8.03
N HIS A 24 2.86 7.51 7.76
CA HIS A 24 2.21 8.20 6.65
C HIS A 24 2.62 7.66 5.29
N GLU A 25 3.89 7.30 5.12
CA GLU A 25 4.39 6.65 3.90
C GLU A 25 3.75 5.28 3.69
N ASP A 26 3.61 4.48 4.75
CA ASP A 26 2.92 3.18 4.72
C ASP A 26 1.45 3.35 4.33
N MET A 27 0.71 4.26 4.97
CA MET A 27 -0.68 4.57 4.59
C MET A 27 -0.79 4.99 3.11
N ALA A 28 0.14 5.80 2.61
CA ALA A 28 0.15 6.22 1.21
C ALA A 28 0.47 5.06 0.26
N ALA A 29 1.35 4.13 0.66
CA ALA A 29 1.66 2.93 -0.10
C ALA A 29 0.41 2.04 -0.27
N GLU A 30 -0.36 1.83 0.79
CA GLU A 30 -1.56 0.99 0.73
C GLU A 30 -2.67 1.60 -0.13
N GLN A 31 -2.83 2.93 -0.13
CA GLN A 31 -3.77 3.58 -1.05
C GLN A 31 -3.35 3.45 -2.53
N LYS A 32 -2.04 3.51 -2.82
CA LYS A 32 -1.51 3.30 -4.17
C LYS A 32 -1.70 1.84 -4.62
N ALA A 33 -1.46 0.88 -3.74
CA ALA A 33 -1.71 -0.54 -4.00
C ALA A 33 -3.20 -0.81 -4.27
N ARG A 34 -4.10 -0.32 -3.39
CA ARG A 34 -5.56 -0.41 -3.59
C ARG A 34 -6.00 0.13 -4.94
N ALA A 35 -5.55 1.33 -5.31
CA ALA A 35 -5.88 1.95 -6.59
C ALA A 35 -5.32 1.16 -7.78
N THR A 36 -4.14 0.56 -7.63
CA THR A 36 -3.53 -0.29 -8.65
C THR A 36 -4.38 -1.54 -8.88
N TYR A 37 -4.79 -2.25 -7.83
CA TYR A 37 -5.65 -3.42 -7.97
C TYR A 37 -7.02 -3.07 -8.55
N GLU A 38 -7.62 -1.94 -8.16
CA GLU A 38 -8.87 -1.45 -8.77
C GLU A 38 -8.76 -1.26 -10.29
N ASN A 39 -7.61 -0.79 -10.76
CA ASN A 39 -7.38 -0.63 -12.19
C ASN A 39 -7.11 -1.98 -12.87
N LEU A 40 -6.32 -2.87 -12.25
CA LEU A 40 -6.06 -4.21 -12.79
C LEU A 40 -7.34 -5.05 -12.94
N ILE A 41 -8.28 -4.96 -11.98
CA ILE A 41 -9.59 -5.64 -12.07
C ILE A 41 -10.36 -5.25 -13.34
N LYS A 42 -10.20 -4.01 -13.83
CA LYS A 42 -10.86 -3.50 -15.05
C LYS A 42 -10.18 -3.95 -16.35
N LEU A 43 -8.96 -4.51 -16.27
CA LEU A 43 -8.14 -4.88 -17.44
C LEU A 43 -8.22 -6.36 -17.81
N THR A 44 -8.98 -7.16 -17.07
CA THR A 44 -9.15 -8.59 -17.32
C THR A 44 -10.60 -8.99 -17.14
N ASP A 45 -10.99 -10.11 -17.75
CA ASP A 45 -12.29 -10.78 -17.53
C ASP A 45 -12.17 -12.16 -16.88
N ASP A 46 -10.95 -12.61 -16.61
CA ASP A 46 -10.68 -13.86 -15.91
C ASP A 46 -11.20 -13.79 -14.44
N ALA A 47 -12.06 -14.76 -14.09
CA ALA A 47 -12.73 -14.77 -12.79
C ALA A 47 -11.77 -15.07 -11.63
N ASP A 48 -10.82 -15.99 -11.84
CA ASP A 48 -9.88 -16.43 -10.81
C ASP A 48 -8.90 -15.28 -10.49
N ILE A 49 -8.46 -14.55 -11.51
CA ILE A 49 -7.64 -13.34 -11.32
C ILE A 49 -8.42 -12.25 -10.55
N LYS A 50 -9.69 -12.02 -10.91
CA LYS A 50 -10.53 -11.02 -10.24
C LYS A 50 -10.77 -11.36 -8.77
N GLU A 51 -10.91 -12.62 -8.41
CA GLU A 51 -11.08 -13.04 -7.02
C GLU A 51 -9.86 -12.67 -6.18
N VAL A 52 -8.66 -13.00 -6.66
CA VAL A 52 -7.40 -12.65 -5.98
C VAL A 52 -7.24 -11.14 -5.84
N LEU A 53 -7.47 -10.37 -6.91
CA LEU A 53 -7.32 -8.92 -6.87
C LEU A 53 -8.35 -8.24 -5.94
N LYS A 54 -9.57 -8.77 -5.83
CA LYS A 54 -10.58 -8.26 -4.88
C LYS A 54 -10.14 -8.50 -3.44
N PHE A 55 -9.66 -9.70 -3.13
CA PHE A 55 -9.12 -10.02 -1.81
C PHE A 55 -7.95 -9.08 -1.43
N LEU A 56 -6.98 -8.91 -2.33
CA LEU A 56 -5.85 -8.00 -2.11
C LEU A 56 -6.31 -6.54 -1.92
N ARG A 57 -7.23 -6.06 -2.76
CA ARG A 57 -7.80 -4.71 -2.63
C ARG A 57 -8.44 -4.49 -1.25
N GLU A 58 -9.20 -5.45 -0.74
CA GLU A 58 -9.83 -5.36 0.59
C GLU A 58 -8.78 -5.36 1.71
N ARG A 59 -7.72 -6.15 1.57
CA ARG A 59 -6.58 -6.13 2.50
C ARG A 59 -5.92 -4.76 2.60
N GLU A 60 -5.75 -4.04 1.49
CA GLU A 60 -5.13 -2.71 1.55
C GLU A 60 -6.00 -1.66 2.26
N VAL A 61 -7.32 -1.83 2.25
CA VAL A 61 -8.22 -1.01 3.09
C VAL A 61 -7.96 -1.30 4.57
N VAL A 62 -7.81 -2.58 4.94
CA VAL A 62 -7.50 -2.98 6.32
C VAL A 62 -6.12 -2.49 6.74
N HIS A 63 -5.08 -2.67 5.91
CA HIS A 63 -3.73 -2.17 6.21
C HIS A 63 -3.74 -0.66 6.42
N TYR A 64 -4.37 0.10 5.53
CA TYR A 64 -4.50 1.56 5.67
C TYR A 64 -5.13 1.96 7.02
N GLN A 65 -6.21 1.27 7.41
CA GLN A 65 -6.87 1.53 8.70
C GLN A 65 -5.96 1.20 9.88
N ARG A 66 -5.26 0.05 9.84
CA ARG A 66 -4.34 -0.35 10.93
C ARG A 66 -3.15 0.57 11.07
N PHE A 67 -2.57 1.06 9.98
CA PHE A 67 -1.52 2.07 10.05
C PHE A 67 -2.05 3.42 10.57
N GLY A 68 -3.28 3.80 10.20
CA GLY A 68 -3.94 4.98 10.77
C GLY A 68 -4.20 4.86 12.27
N GLU A 69 -4.66 3.71 12.76
CA GLU A 69 -4.80 3.42 14.19
C GLU A 69 -3.44 3.53 14.90
N ALA A 70 -2.39 2.91 14.35
CA ALA A 70 -1.04 2.98 14.90
C ALA A 70 -0.50 4.42 14.94
N LEU A 71 -0.81 5.24 13.93
CA LEU A 71 -0.43 6.65 13.90
C LEU A 71 -1.07 7.42 15.06
N MET A 72 -2.36 7.19 15.32
CA MET A 72 -3.04 7.81 16.46
C MET A 72 -2.40 7.41 17.79
N ASP A 73 -2.12 6.12 17.99
CA ASP A 73 -1.48 5.61 19.21
C ASP A 73 -0.09 6.23 19.44
N VAL A 74 0.70 6.35 18.36
CA VAL A 74 2.04 6.98 18.40
C VAL A 74 1.94 8.46 18.74
N GLN A 75 1.03 9.20 18.09
CA GLN A 75 0.85 10.62 18.36
C GLN A 75 0.38 10.87 19.80
N ASP A 76 -0.53 10.05 20.32
CA ASP A 76 -0.99 10.12 21.70
C ASP A 76 0.12 9.80 22.71
N HIS A 77 1.07 8.95 22.35
CA HIS A 77 2.24 8.66 23.18
C HIS A 77 3.26 9.81 23.19
N LEU A 78 3.47 10.46 22.03
CA LEU A 78 4.44 11.56 21.89
C LEU A 78 3.91 12.91 22.39
N CYS A 79 2.59 13.11 22.42
CA CYS A 79 1.95 14.34 22.92
C CYS A 79 1.74 14.37 24.45
N LYS A 80 2.23 13.35 25.18
CA LYS A 80 2.26 13.31 26.65
C LYS A 80 3.63 13.73 27.18
#